data_AF-A0A963QLJ4-F1
#
_entry.id   AF-A0A963QLJ4-F1
#
_cell.length_a   1.000
_cell.length_b   1.000
_cell.length_c   1.000
_cell.angle_alpha   90.00
_cell.angle_beta   90.00
_cell.angle_gamma   90.00
#
_symmetry.space_group_name_H-M   'P 1'
#
loop_
_entity.id
_entity.type
_entity.pdbx_description
1 polymer ?
#
loop_
_entity_poly.entity_id
_entity_poly.type
_entity_poly.pdbx_seq_one_letter_code
_entity_poly.pdbx_strand_id
1 'polypeptide(L)'
;MLPIVSSFPERENEVFRSVGYTIGGMMIFPGNRVDRKQTINGARGFNRKIADRFDLTLECIRRHYLGQDSPLADTLWRYRDFFGLFENFVGYVEFFMLQDLVNADRTGIDFFMPFDNFRPPSVPQTVDTYLQYRGRSIEFVRARNRRIDRELKVNN
;
A
#
# COMPACT_ATOMS: atom_id res chain seq x y z
N MET A 1 18.82 0.88 21.04
CA MET A 1 18.42 -0.34 20.29
C MET A 1 18.74 -0.10 18.83
N LEU A 2 19.46 -1.01 18.18
CA LEU A 2 19.75 -0.86 16.74
C LEU A 2 18.45 -1.11 15.93
N PRO A 3 18.28 -0.45 14.77
CA PRO A 3 17.15 -0.72 13.88
C PRO A 3 17.12 -2.19 13.43
N ILE A 4 15.93 -2.80 13.31
CA ILE A 4 15.79 -4.21 12.89
C ILE A 4 16.53 -4.51 11.58
N VAL A 5 16.53 -3.55 10.64
CA VAL A 5 17.23 -3.65 9.34
C VAL A 5 18.74 -3.89 9.45
N SER A 6 19.36 -3.50 10.57
CA SER A 6 20.79 -3.74 10.83
C SER A 6 21.12 -5.19 11.18
N SER A 7 20.09 -6.03 11.39
CA SER A 7 20.26 -7.47 11.63
C SER A 7 20.48 -8.27 10.33
N PHE A 8 20.50 -7.60 9.17
CA PHE A 8 20.60 -8.23 7.86
C PHE A 8 21.82 -7.71 7.08
N PRO A 9 22.43 -8.54 6.21
CA PRO A 9 23.47 -8.08 5.30
C PRO A 9 22.99 -6.93 4.41
N GLU A 10 23.86 -5.96 4.10
CA GLU A 10 23.45 -4.81 3.29
C GLU A 10 22.97 -5.19 1.89
N ARG A 11 23.55 -6.23 1.29
CA ARG A 11 23.10 -6.79 0.01
C ARG A 11 21.62 -7.20 0.04
N GLU A 12 21.17 -7.78 1.15
CA GLU A 12 19.77 -8.16 1.31
C GLU A 12 18.86 -6.93 1.43
N ASN A 13 19.28 -5.92 2.20
CA ASN A 13 18.55 -4.66 2.31
C ASN A 13 18.47 -3.94 0.96
N GLU A 14 19.54 -3.93 0.17
CA GLU A 14 19.58 -3.37 -1.17
C GLU A 14 18.65 -4.08 -2.15
N VAL A 15 18.57 -5.42 -2.09
CA VAL A 15 17.58 -6.19 -2.88
C VAL A 15 16.15 -5.77 -2.51
N PHE A 16 15.85 -5.57 -1.23
CA PHE A 16 14.52 -5.13 -0.82
C PHE A 16 14.20 -3.71 -1.32
N ARG A 17 15.15 -2.77 -1.17
CA ARG A 17 14.99 -1.40 -1.66
C ARG A 17 14.80 -1.39 -3.18
N SER A 18 15.64 -2.08 -3.94
CA SER A 18 15.55 -2.10 -5.41
C SER A 18 14.22 -2.64 -5.93
N VAL A 19 13.66 -3.67 -5.27
CA VAL A 19 12.29 -4.14 -5.57
C VAL A 19 11.27 -3.02 -5.36
N GLY A 20 11.33 -2.30 -4.24
CA GLY A 20 10.45 -1.15 -3.98
C GLY A 20 10.57 0.00 -4.99
N TYR A 21 11.73 0.13 -5.66
CA TYR A 21 11.96 1.14 -6.69
C TYR A 21 11.56 0.70 -8.12
N THR A 22 10.92 -0.46 -8.28
CA THR A 22 10.31 -0.87 -9.56
C THR A 22 8.92 -0.24 -9.74
N ILE A 23 8.38 -0.27 -10.97
CA ILE A 23 7.06 0.30 -11.26
C ILE A 23 5.94 -0.28 -10.39
N GLY A 24 6.01 -1.57 -10.07
CA GLY A 24 5.08 -2.26 -9.18
C GLY A 24 5.13 -1.77 -7.72
N GLY A 25 6.23 -1.13 -7.30
CA GLY A 25 6.36 -0.49 -5.98
C GLY A 25 5.85 0.95 -5.94
N MET A 26 5.58 1.57 -7.10
CA MET A 26 5.19 2.98 -7.19
C MET A 26 3.68 3.16 -7.24
N MET A 27 3.22 4.26 -6.66
CA MET A 27 1.82 4.69 -6.67
C MET A 27 1.73 6.19 -6.94
N ILE A 28 0.63 6.61 -7.54
CA ILE A 28 0.37 8.00 -7.88
C ILE A 28 -0.85 8.48 -7.10
N PHE A 29 -0.71 9.65 -6.47
CA PHE A 29 -1.78 10.35 -5.78
C PHE A 29 -1.73 11.85 -6.15
N PRO A 30 -2.85 12.58 -6.04
CA PRO A 30 -2.86 14.03 -6.23
C PRO A 30 -1.82 14.74 -5.34
N GLY A 31 -1.00 15.59 -5.96
CA GLY A 31 0.08 16.32 -5.29
C GLY A 31 -0.33 17.66 -4.70
N ASN A 32 -1.48 18.21 -5.10
CA ASN A 32 -1.98 19.48 -4.59
C ASN A 32 -2.47 19.35 -3.15
N ARG A 33 -2.25 20.38 -2.32
CA ARG A 33 -2.84 20.46 -0.97
C ARG A 33 -4.25 21.03 -1.07
N VAL A 34 -5.21 20.34 -0.46
CA VAL A 34 -6.58 20.83 -0.25
C VAL A 34 -6.67 21.39 1.17
N ASP A 35 -7.26 22.58 1.34
CA ASP A 35 -7.43 23.27 2.63
C ASP A 35 -6.13 23.48 3.43
N ARG A 36 -4.99 23.60 2.74
CA ARG A 36 -3.65 23.63 3.36
C ARG A 36 -3.36 22.42 4.27
N LYS A 37 -4.09 21.31 4.14
CA LYS A 37 -3.85 20.06 4.90
C LYS A 37 -2.80 19.19 4.20
N GLN A 38 -2.43 18.08 4.84
CA GLN A 38 -1.51 17.09 4.26
C GLN A 38 -2.11 16.44 3.01
N THR A 39 -1.25 16.13 2.04
CA THR A 39 -1.57 15.26 0.90
C THR A 39 -1.73 13.81 1.36
N ILE A 40 -2.25 12.93 0.48
CA ILE A 40 -2.34 11.49 0.77
C ILE A 40 -0.97 10.91 1.12
N ASN A 41 0.07 11.25 0.33
CA ASN A 41 1.45 10.84 0.58
C ASN A 41 1.96 11.28 1.95
N GLY A 42 1.70 12.53 2.35
CA GLY A 42 2.07 13.01 3.68
C GLY A 42 1.31 12.29 4.79
N ALA A 43 -0.01 12.18 4.67
CA ALA A 43 -0.85 11.62 5.71
C ALA A 43 -0.53 10.14 6.00
N ARG A 44 -0.27 9.32 4.97
CA ARG A 44 0.09 7.90 5.17
C ARG A 44 1.44 7.71 5.88
N GLY A 45 2.40 8.60 5.64
CA GLY A 45 3.74 8.51 6.24
C GLY A 45 3.79 9.04 7.67
N PHE A 46 3.11 10.16 7.95
CA PHE A 46 3.05 10.73 9.30
C PHE A 46 2.08 10.01 10.23
N ASN A 47 1.13 9.25 9.70
CA ASN A 47 0.19 8.48 10.52
C ASN A 47 0.84 7.18 11.00
N ARG A 48 1.16 7.11 12.30
CA ARG A 48 1.77 5.92 12.93
C ARG A 48 0.94 4.64 12.81
N LYS A 49 -0.38 4.73 12.56
CA LYS A 49 -1.22 3.54 12.30
C LYS A 49 -1.03 2.96 10.90
N ILE A 50 -0.38 3.70 10.00
CA ILE A 50 -0.11 3.32 8.61
C ILE A 50 1.40 3.19 8.36
N ALA A 51 2.18 4.21 8.71
CA ALA A 51 3.64 4.24 8.55
C ALA A 51 4.09 3.86 7.13
N ASP A 52 3.48 4.49 6.12
CA ASP A 52 3.71 4.25 4.69
C ASP A 52 3.41 2.83 4.20
N ARG A 53 2.87 1.93 5.03
CA ARG A 53 2.46 0.59 4.59
C ARG A 53 1.32 0.66 3.60
N PHE A 54 1.57 0.14 2.40
CA PHE A 54 0.63 0.24 1.32
C PHE A 54 -0.60 -0.68 1.49
N ASP A 55 -0.46 -1.86 2.10
CA ASP A 55 -1.59 -2.74 2.43
C ASP A 55 -2.58 -2.06 3.39
N LEU A 56 -2.08 -1.37 4.42
CA LEU A 56 -2.90 -0.57 5.33
C LEU A 56 -3.50 0.67 4.65
N THR A 57 -2.75 1.28 3.73
CA THR A 57 -3.26 2.40 2.90
C THR A 57 -4.40 1.93 1.99
N LEU A 58 -4.26 0.76 1.37
CA LEU A 58 -5.26 0.18 0.50
C LEU A 58 -6.54 -0.20 1.27
N GLU A 59 -6.41 -0.68 2.51
CA GLU A 59 -7.57 -0.88 3.39
C GLU A 59 -8.29 0.45 3.70
N CYS A 60 -7.56 1.55 3.91
CA CYS A 60 -8.21 2.86 4.09
C CYS A 60 -8.96 3.29 2.82
N ILE A 61 -8.40 3.03 1.64
CA ILE A 61 -9.06 3.30 0.35
C ILE A 61 -10.30 2.42 0.17
N ARG A 62 -10.22 1.13 0.50
CA ARG A 62 -11.37 0.22 0.47
C ARG A 62 -12.50 0.74 1.36
N ARG A 63 -12.18 1.13 2.59
CA ARG A 63 -13.14 1.73 3.53
C ARG A 63 -13.71 3.05 3.04
N HIS A 64 -12.93 3.87 2.33
CA HIS A 64 -13.43 5.09 1.71
C HIS A 64 -14.57 4.81 0.71
N TYR A 65 -14.41 3.81 -0.17
CA TYR A 65 -15.49 3.40 -1.09
C TYR A 65 -16.71 2.79 -0.39
N LEU A 66 -16.52 2.21 0.80
CA LEU A 66 -17.61 1.67 1.62
C LEU A 66 -18.27 2.70 2.56
N GLY A 67 -17.80 3.95 2.59
CA GLY A 67 -18.26 4.95 3.55
C GLY A 67 -17.93 4.62 5.00
N GLN A 68 -16.86 3.85 5.24
CA GLN A 68 -16.43 3.39 6.56
C GLN A 68 -15.27 4.22 7.11
N ASP A 69 -15.15 4.26 8.43
CA ASP A 69 -14.07 4.99 9.11
C ASP A 69 -12.70 4.30 8.96
N SER A 70 -11.65 5.12 8.89
CA SER A 70 -10.26 4.67 8.78
C SER A 70 -9.28 5.76 9.26
N PRO A 71 -8.01 5.42 9.57
CA PRO A 71 -7.00 6.41 9.93
C PRO A 71 -6.75 7.50 8.86
N LEU A 72 -7.20 7.31 7.62
CA LEU A 72 -7.08 8.28 6.54
C LEU A 72 -8.43 8.83 6.06
N ALA A 73 -9.55 8.55 6.74
CA ALA A 73 -10.90 8.88 6.27
C ALA A 73 -11.05 10.35 5.85
N ASP A 74 -10.73 11.29 6.75
CA ASP A 74 -10.76 12.73 6.46
C ASP A 74 -9.86 13.12 5.29
N THR A 75 -8.70 12.45 5.16
CA THR A 75 -7.75 12.74 4.09
C THR A 75 -8.28 12.27 2.75
N LEU A 76 -8.76 11.03 2.67
CA LEU A 76 -9.30 10.47 1.43
C LEU A 76 -10.56 11.22 0.99
N TRP A 77 -11.42 11.63 1.94
CA TRP A 77 -12.61 12.44 1.66
C TRP A 77 -12.30 13.78 0.98
N ARG A 78 -11.19 14.45 1.32
CA ARG A 78 -10.76 15.69 0.65
C ARG A 78 -10.39 15.47 -0.82
N TYR A 79 -10.02 14.25 -1.19
CA TYR A 79 -9.67 13.86 -2.56
C TYR A 79 -10.74 12.95 -3.19
N ARG A 80 -11.99 13.00 -2.71
CA ARG A 80 -13.08 12.14 -3.20
C ARG A 80 -13.30 12.22 -4.72
N ASP A 81 -13.07 13.38 -5.33
CA ASP A 81 -13.23 13.54 -6.79
C ASP A 81 -12.20 12.70 -7.56
N PHE A 82 -10.97 12.57 -7.03
CA PHE A 82 -9.96 11.67 -7.59
C PHE A 82 -10.40 10.20 -7.45
N PHE A 83 -10.93 9.80 -6.30
CA PHE A 83 -11.43 8.43 -6.10
C PHE A 83 -12.69 8.14 -6.94
N GLY A 84 -13.50 9.16 -7.22
CA GLY A 84 -14.68 9.09 -8.08
C GLY A 84 -14.35 8.69 -9.53
N LEU A 85 -13.12 8.96 -10.00
CA LEU A 85 -12.67 8.56 -11.35
C LEU A 85 -12.68 7.05 -11.57
N PHE A 86 -12.64 6.27 -10.50
CA PHE A 86 -12.57 4.80 -10.56
C PHE A 86 -13.90 4.13 -10.19
N GLU A 87 -14.95 4.92 -9.92
CA GLU A 87 -16.31 4.53 -9.55
C GLU A 87 -16.45 3.77 -8.23
N ASN A 88 -15.69 2.70 -8.04
CA ASN A 88 -15.74 1.82 -6.87
C ASN A 88 -14.35 1.22 -6.56
N PHE A 89 -14.25 0.48 -5.46
CA PHE A 89 -12.98 -0.13 -5.04
C PHE A 89 -12.41 -1.10 -6.07
N VAL A 90 -13.27 -1.88 -6.74
CA VAL A 90 -12.83 -2.82 -7.78
C VAL A 90 -12.22 -2.07 -8.95
N GLY A 91 -12.87 -1.00 -9.43
CA GLY A 91 -12.33 -0.13 -10.47
C GLY A 91 -10.99 0.50 -10.09
N TYR A 92 -10.82 0.92 -8.83
CA TYR A 92 -9.54 1.43 -8.32
C TYR A 92 -8.44 0.36 -8.38
N VAL A 93 -8.75 -0.85 -7.92
CA VAL A 93 -7.83 -2.00 -7.92
C VAL A 93 -7.43 -2.38 -9.35
N GLU A 94 -8.39 -2.38 -10.28
CA GLU A 94 -8.14 -2.73 -11.67
C GLU A 94 -7.27 -1.69 -12.38
N PHE A 95 -7.63 -0.40 -12.24
CA PHE A 95 -6.89 0.69 -12.87
C PHE A 95 -5.41 0.71 -12.45
N PHE A 96 -5.13 0.54 -11.15
CA PHE A 96 -3.76 0.55 -10.62
C PHE A 96 -3.07 -0.82 -10.63
N MET A 97 -3.72 -1.86 -11.16
CA MET A 97 -3.20 -3.23 -11.22
C MET A 97 -2.82 -3.79 -9.84
N LEU A 98 -3.72 -3.65 -8.86
CA LEU A 98 -3.51 -4.02 -7.45
C LEU A 98 -4.13 -5.37 -7.06
N GLN A 99 -4.55 -6.18 -8.05
CA GLN A 99 -5.26 -7.44 -7.82
C GLN A 99 -4.44 -8.43 -6.99
N ASP A 100 -3.11 -8.32 -7.01
CA ASP A 100 -2.20 -9.20 -6.24
C ASP A 100 -2.03 -8.76 -4.76
N LEU A 101 -2.85 -7.82 -4.28
CA LEU A 101 -2.91 -7.38 -2.88
C LEU A 101 -4.32 -7.48 -2.26
N VAL A 102 -5.27 -8.07 -2.98
CA VAL A 102 -6.63 -8.27 -2.51
C VAL A 102 -6.99 -9.73 -2.62
N ASN A 103 -7.94 -10.17 -1.78
CA ASN A 103 -8.45 -11.53 -1.84
C ASN A 103 -9.16 -11.80 -3.19
N ALA A 104 -9.43 -13.08 -3.47
CA ALA A 104 -9.94 -13.51 -4.78
C ALA A 104 -11.26 -12.84 -5.21
N ASP A 105 -12.14 -12.52 -4.26
CA ASP A 105 -13.42 -11.82 -4.52
C ASP A 105 -13.30 -10.28 -4.46
N ARG A 106 -12.08 -9.76 -4.20
CA ARG A 106 -11.73 -8.34 -4.13
C ARG A 106 -12.49 -7.56 -3.06
N THR A 107 -12.98 -8.23 -2.02
CA THR A 107 -13.71 -7.62 -0.89
C THR A 107 -12.81 -7.25 0.28
N GLY A 108 -11.57 -7.77 0.32
CA GLY A 108 -10.61 -7.61 1.41
C GLY A 108 -9.17 -7.52 0.93
N ILE A 109 -8.28 -7.14 1.86
CA ILE A 109 -6.85 -6.92 1.60
C ILE A 109 -6.04 -8.12 2.10
N ASP A 110 -5.05 -8.55 1.31
CA ASP A 110 -4.06 -9.54 1.73
C ASP A 110 -2.91 -8.83 2.48
N PHE A 111 -3.07 -8.68 3.79
CA PHE A 111 -2.15 -7.90 4.62
C PHE A 111 -0.75 -8.52 4.75
N PHE A 112 0.27 -7.66 4.82
CA PHE A 112 1.68 -8.06 5.02
C PHE A 112 1.98 -8.51 6.46
N MET A 113 1.09 -8.21 7.41
CA MET A 113 1.13 -8.60 8.82
C MET A 113 -0.29 -8.84 9.33
N PRO A 114 -0.50 -9.55 10.46
CA PRO A 114 -1.82 -9.69 11.06
C PRO A 114 -2.53 -8.34 11.23
N PHE A 115 -3.81 -8.31 10.88
CA PHE A 115 -4.64 -7.10 10.90
C PHE A 115 -5.81 -7.25 11.87
N ASP A 116 -5.95 -6.29 12.78
CA ASP A 116 -7.15 -6.10 13.63
C ASP A 116 -7.47 -4.59 13.69
N ASN A 117 -8.21 -4.10 12.70
CA ASN A 117 -8.77 -2.75 12.69
C ASN A 117 -7.77 -1.62 13.05
N PHE A 118 -6.56 -1.67 12.48
CA PHE A 118 -5.47 -0.71 12.73
C PHE A 118 -5.03 -0.58 14.21
N ARG A 119 -5.32 -1.59 15.05
CA ARG A 119 -4.88 -1.65 16.45
C ARG A 119 -3.45 -2.18 16.60
N PRO A 120 -3.01 -3.24 15.88
CA PRO A 120 -1.64 -3.70 15.98
C PRO A 120 -0.64 -2.64 15.52
N PRO A 121 0.64 -2.74 15.94
CA PRO A 121 1.71 -1.90 15.40
C PRO A 121 1.76 -1.98 13.87
N SER A 122 1.88 -0.82 13.23
CA SER A 122 2.01 -0.73 11.78
C SER A 122 3.36 -1.25 11.29
N VAL A 123 4.44 -1.10 12.05
CA VAL A 123 5.77 -1.60 11.65
C VAL A 123 6.12 -2.89 12.39
N PRO A 124 6.91 -3.80 11.77
CA PRO A 124 7.43 -4.97 12.45
C PRO A 124 8.14 -4.62 13.76
N GLN A 125 7.89 -5.42 14.79
CA GLN A 125 8.48 -5.23 16.13
C GLN A 125 9.60 -6.25 16.42
N THR A 126 9.73 -7.28 15.59
CA THR A 126 10.71 -8.36 15.74
C THR A 126 11.34 -8.70 14.41
N VAL A 127 12.49 -9.40 14.45
CA VAL A 127 13.17 -9.91 13.24
C VAL A 127 12.24 -10.83 12.43
N ASP A 128 11.51 -11.73 13.10
CA ASP A 128 10.61 -12.67 12.43
C ASP A 128 9.43 -11.97 11.74
N THR A 129 8.82 -10.99 12.41
CA THR A 129 7.74 -10.21 11.81
C THR A 129 8.25 -9.34 10.66
N TYR A 130 9.49 -8.87 10.73
CA TYR A 130 10.12 -8.12 9.64
C TYR A 130 10.40 -9.01 8.43
N LEU A 131 10.89 -10.24 8.64
CA LEU A 131 11.11 -11.22 7.57
C LEU A 131 9.80 -11.55 6.83
N GLN A 132 8.71 -11.79 7.57
CA GLN A 132 7.39 -12.05 6.99
C GLN A 132 6.88 -10.84 6.19
N TYR A 133 6.93 -9.64 6.79
CA TYR A 133 6.55 -8.39 6.12
C TYR A 133 7.34 -8.18 4.83
N ARG A 134 8.67 -8.30 4.90
CA ARG A 134 9.59 -8.12 3.77
C ARG A 134 9.30 -9.12 2.65
N GLY A 135 9.09 -10.40 2.99
CA GLY A 135 8.74 -11.45 2.04
C GLY A 135 7.45 -11.14 1.28
N ARG A 136 6.37 -10.84 2.00
CA ARG A 136 5.06 -10.53 1.40
C ARG A 136 5.08 -9.24 0.56
N SER A 137 5.80 -8.21 1.04
CA SER A 137 5.98 -6.97 0.29
C SER A 137 6.71 -7.20 -1.04
N ILE A 138 7.79 -7.99 -1.03
CA ILE A 138 8.53 -8.34 -2.25
C ILE A 138 7.65 -9.16 -3.21
N GLU A 139 6.90 -10.13 -2.69
CA GLU A 139 6.00 -10.98 -3.47
C GLU A 139 4.95 -10.15 -4.21
N PHE A 140 4.25 -9.26 -3.48
CA PHE A 140 3.28 -8.34 -4.05
C PHE A 140 3.88 -7.49 -5.18
N VAL A 141 5.00 -6.80 -4.92
CA VAL A 141 5.60 -5.90 -5.91
C VAL A 141 6.04 -6.66 -7.16
N ARG A 142 6.61 -7.87 -7.00
CA ARG A 142 6.98 -8.72 -8.13
C ARG A 142 5.77 -9.23 -8.91
N ALA A 143 4.67 -9.58 -8.22
CA ALA A 143 3.44 -10.00 -8.87
C ALA A 143 2.83 -8.86 -9.70
N ARG A 144 2.73 -7.67 -9.11
CA ARG A 144 2.26 -6.47 -9.80
C ARG A 144 3.14 -6.10 -11.00
N ASN A 145 4.48 -6.20 -10.88
CA ASN A 145 5.38 -6.00 -12.03
C ASN A 145 5.06 -6.96 -13.18
N ARG A 146 4.85 -8.25 -12.89
CA ARG A 146 4.48 -9.24 -13.93
C ARG A 146 3.13 -8.93 -14.55
N ARG A 147 2.18 -8.42 -13.76
CA ARG A 147 0.86 -8.01 -14.26
C ARG A 147 0.99 -6.84 -15.23
N ILE A 148 1.71 -5.78 -14.85
CA ILE A 148 2.00 -4.63 -15.70
C ILE A 148 2.68 -5.06 -17.01
N ASP A 149 3.70 -5.92 -16.93
CA ASP A 149 4.40 -6.43 -18.12
C ASP A 149 3.48 -7.23 -19.07
N ARG A 150 2.55 -8.03 -18.54
CA ARG A 150 1.57 -8.77 -19.36
C ARG A 150 0.60 -7.83 -20.06
N GLU A 151 0.06 -6.83 -19.37
CA GLU A 151 -0.85 -5.86 -19.96
C GLU A 151 -0.19 -5.04 -21.08
N LEU A 152 1.09 -4.69 -20.94
CA LEU A 152 1.85 -4.02 -22.00
C LEU A 152 2.07 -4.90 -23.24
N LYS A 153 2.14 -6.23 -23.08
CA LYS A 153 2.31 -7.18 -24.20
C LYS A 153 1.01 -7.49 -24.94
N VAL A 154 -0.13 -7.37 -24.27
CA VAL A 154 -1.46 -7.59 -24.89
C VAL A 154 -1.87 -6.38 -25.74
N ASN A 155 -1.42 -5.19 -25.36
CA ASN A 155 -1.82 -3.92 -26.00
C ASN A 155 -0.81 -3.38 -27.03
N ASN A 156 0.23 -4.15 -27.38
CA ASN A 156 1.20 -3.87 -28.45
C ASN A 156 1.19 -4.99 -29.48
#